data_AF-A0A139NFK7-F1
#
_entry.id   AF-A0A139NFK7-F1
#
_cell.length_a   1.000
_cell.length_b   1.000
_cell.length_c   1.000
_cell.angle_alpha   90.00
_cell.angle_beta   90.00
_cell.angle_gamma   90.00
#
_symmetry.space_group_name_H-M   'P 1'
#
loop_
_entity.id
_entity.type
_entity.pdbx_description
1 polymer ?
#
loop_
_entity_poly.entity_id
_entity_poly.type
_entity_poly.pdbx_seq_one_letter_code
_entity_poly.pdbx_strand_id
1 'polypeptide(L)'
;MTKEFHHVTVLLHETVDMLDIKPDGIYVDATLGGAGHSQYLLSKLSEKGHLYAFDQDQAAIDNAQIRLADYIEKGMVTFIEDNFRNLSARLHELGVKEIDGICYDLGVSSPQLDERERGFSYKKDAPLDMRMNREATLTAYDVVNSYGYHDLVRIFLSMVRISFPNKSLEKLSKRGF
;
A
#
# COMPACT_ATOMS: atom_id res chain seq x y z
N MET A 1 -2.45 22.96 11.55
CA MET A 1 -2.85 22.80 10.14
C MET A 1 -2.62 21.34 9.81
N THR A 2 -3.69 20.57 9.64
CA THR A 2 -3.61 19.19 9.19
C THR A 2 -3.02 19.19 7.78
N LYS A 3 -1.98 18.39 7.57
CA LYS A 3 -1.35 18.21 6.25
C LYS A 3 -2.40 17.51 5.38
N GLU A 4 -2.95 18.20 4.40
CA GLU A 4 -4.05 17.68 3.58
C GLU A 4 -3.54 16.50 2.73
N PHE A 5 -4.19 15.34 2.85
CA PHE A 5 -3.81 14.14 2.11
C PHE A 5 -4.28 14.30 0.65
N HIS A 6 -3.35 14.60 -0.25
CA HIS A 6 -3.65 14.76 -1.67
C HIS A 6 -3.21 13.52 -2.45
N HIS A 7 -4.17 12.74 -2.93
CA HIS A 7 -3.93 11.57 -3.78
C HIS A 7 -5.00 11.48 -4.87
N VAL A 8 -4.57 11.40 -6.12
CA VAL A 8 -5.44 11.20 -7.28
C VAL A 8 -5.40 9.73 -7.65
N THR A 9 -6.55 9.08 -7.61
CA THR A 9 -6.67 7.65 -7.90
C THR A 9 -6.53 7.37 -9.39
N VAL A 10 -5.66 6.41 -9.73
CA VAL A 10 -5.39 6.00 -11.11
C VAL A 10 -6.43 4.98 -11.56
N LEU A 11 -6.93 5.14 -12.79
CA LEU A 11 -7.91 4.22 -13.42
C LEU A 11 -9.10 3.88 -12.49
N LEU A 12 -9.64 4.91 -11.83
CA LEU A 12 -10.66 4.77 -10.78
C LEU A 12 -11.88 3.99 -11.29
N HIS A 13 -12.44 4.43 -12.41
CA HIS A 13 -13.65 3.85 -12.98
C HIS A 13 -13.36 2.49 -13.59
N GLU A 14 -12.30 2.38 -14.38
CA GLU A 14 -11.93 1.13 -15.05
C GLU A 14 -11.67 0.00 -14.06
N THR A 15 -11.04 0.29 -12.93
CA THR A 15 -10.74 -0.71 -11.90
C THR A 15 -12.00 -1.17 -11.18
N VAL A 16 -12.83 -0.25 -10.72
CA VAL A 16 -14.01 -0.59 -9.89
C VAL A 16 -15.16 -1.11 -10.74
N ASP A 17 -15.42 -0.51 -11.91
CA ASP A 17 -16.55 -0.91 -12.75
C ASP A 17 -16.33 -2.30 -13.38
N MET A 18 -15.08 -2.74 -13.58
CA MET A 18 -14.78 -4.11 -14.02
C MET A 18 -15.07 -5.19 -12.97
N LEU A 19 -15.29 -4.83 -11.70
CA LEU A 19 -15.67 -5.79 -10.65
C LEU A 19 -17.13 -6.24 -10.75
N ASP A 20 -17.94 -5.64 -11.64
CA ASP A 20 -19.38 -5.92 -11.79
C ASP A 20 -20.10 -5.96 -10.42
N ILE A 21 -20.06 -4.80 -9.74
CA ILE A 21 -20.42 -4.70 -8.32
C ILE A 21 -21.86 -5.19 -8.06
N LYS A 22 -21.99 -6.16 -7.17
CA LYS A 22 -23.24 -6.58 -6.55
C LYS A 22 -23.52 -5.68 -5.35
N PRO A 23 -24.69 -5.03 -5.26
CA PRO A 23 -24.97 -4.07 -4.18
C PRO A 23 -24.82 -4.65 -2.76
N ASP A 24 -25.22 -5.90 -2.55
CA ASP A 24 -25.16 -6.57 -1.24
C ASP A 24 -23.89 -7.44 -1.08
N GLY A 25 -22.88 -7.25 -1.96
CA GLY A 25 -21.70 -8.10 -2.03
C GLY A 25 -20.61 -7.75 -1.01
N ILE A 26 -19.66 -8.67 -0.86
CA ILE A 26 -18.48 -8.51 0.01
C ILE A 26 -17.26 -8.29 -0.87
N TYR A 27 -16.58 -7.16 -0.66
CA TYR A 27 -15.43 -6.77 -1.46
C TYR A 27 -14.18 -6.57 -0.61
N VAL A 28 -13.03 -6.67 -1.26
CA VAL A 28 -11.74 -6.37 -0.65
C VAL A 28 -11.00 -5.30 -1.45
N ASP A 29 -10.55 -4.25 -0.78
CA ASP A 29 -9.50 -3.37 -1.29
C ASP A 29 -8.20 -3.79 -0.61
N ALA A 30 -7.27 -4.39 -1.37
CA ALA A 30 -6.05 -4.93 -0.81
C ALA A 30 -4.93 -3.88 -0.61
N THR A 31 -5.16 -2.66 -1.09
CA THR A 31 -4.17 -1.57 -1.14
C THR A 31 -4.87 -0.23 -0.97
N LEU A 32 -5.52 -0.05 0.18
CA LEU A 32 -6.41 1.08 0.48
C LEU A 32 -5.84 2.44 0.09
N GLY A 33 -4.58 2.71 0.43
CA GLY A 33 -3.86 3.93 0.06
C GLY A 33 -4.64 5.21 0.39
N GLY A 34 -5.00 5.98 -0.65
CA GLY A 34 -5.79 7.21 -0.47
C GLY A 34 -7.31 7.01 -0.34
N ALA A 35 -7.78 5.76 -0.33
CA ALA A 35 -9.18 5.34 -0.22
C ALA A 35 -10.10 5.82 -1.37
N GLY A 36 -9.55 6.20 -2.52
CA GLY A 36 -10.36 6.64 -3.66
C GLY A 36 -11.11 5.50 -4.36
N HIS A 37 -10.45 4.36 -4.64
CA HIS A 37 -11.13 3.16 -5.15
C HIS A 37 -12.15 2.64 -4.14
N SER A 38 -11.73 2.48 -2.87
CA SER A 38 -12.62 2.13 -1.76
C SER A 38 -13.87 2.99 -1.67
N GLN A 39 -13.74 4.33 -1.71
CA GLN A 39 -14.89 5.25 -1.65
C GLN A 39 -15.82 5.07 -2.85
N TYR A 40 -15.26 4.91 -4.05
CA TYR A 40 -16.07 4.71 -5.25
C TYR A 40 -16.79 3.36 -5.24
N LEU A 41 -16.12 2.28 -4.82
CA LEU A 41 -16.71 0.96 -4.64
C LEU A 41 -17.86 1.02 -3.63
N LEU A 42 -17.63 1.61 -2.46
CA LEU A 42 -18.65 1.77 -1.42
C LEU A 42 -19.88 2.54 -1.91
N SER A 43 -19.69 3.53 -2.80
CA SER A 43 -20.82 4.28 -3.38
C SER A 43 -21.75 3.44 -4.26
N LYS A 44 -21.30 2.25 -4.68
CA LYS A 44 -22.07 1.28 -5.48
C LYS A 44 -22.73 0.19 -4.62
N LEU A 45 -22.32 0.05 -3.37
CA LEU A 45 -22.89 -0.92 -2.44
C LEU A 45 -24.17 -0.39 -1.79
N SER A 46 -25.04 -1.32 -1.40
CA SER A 46 -26.14 -1.05 -0.47
C SER A 46 -25.62 -1.12 0.97
N GLU A 47 -26.45 -0.75 1.95
CA GLU A 47 -26.12 -0.88 3.38
C GLU A 47 -25.91 -2.34 3.85
N LYS A 48 -26.20 -3.34 3.00
CA LYS A 48 -25.89 -4.76 3.26
C LYS A 48 -24.55 -5.20 2.69
N GLY A 49 -24.00 -4.46 1.74
CA GLY A 49 -22.68 -4.72 1.19
C GLY A 49 -21.59 -4.32 2.18
N HIS A 50 -20.42 -4.94 2.05
CA HIS A 50 -19.30 -4.70 2.96
C HIS A 50 -17.96 -4.63 2.24
N LEU A 51 -17.10 -3.71 2.66
CA LEU A 51 -15.73 -3.59 2.18
C LEU A 51 -14.73 -3.90 3.30
N TYR A 52 -13.84 -4.86 3.05
CA TYR A 52 -12.65 -5.08 3.86
C TYR A 52 -11.46 -4.38 3.19
N ALA A 53 -10.87 -3.40 3.85
CA ALA A 53 -9.80 -2.59 3.30
C ALA A 53 -8.47 -2.86 4.04
N PHE A 54 -7.47 -3.34 3.30
CA PHE A 54 -6.14 -3.61 3.80
C PHE A 54 -5.19 -2.47 3.45
N ASP A 55 -4.37 -2.08 4.42
CA ASP A 55 -3.12 -1.38 4.17
C ASP A 55 -2.11 -1.75 5.26
N GLN A 56 -0.83 -1.70 4.93
CA GLN A 56 0.23 -1.89 5.92
C GLN A 56 0.78 -0.54 6.43
N ASP A 57 0.32 0.57 5.87
CA ASP A 57 0.70 1.93 6.24
C ASP A 57 -0.41 2.58 7.07
N GLN A 58 -0.15 2.80 8.36
CA GLN A 58 -1.12 3.43 9.28
C GLN A 58 -1.61 4.79 8.77
N ALA A 59 -0.79 5.56 8.05
CA ALA A 59 -1.20 6.85 7.51
C ALA A 59 -2.32 6.73 6.45
N ALA A 60 -2.38 5.61 5.72
CA ALA A 60 -3.46 5.33 4.79
C ALA A 60 -4.77 5.03 5.54
N ILE A 61 -4.68 4.22 6.61
CA ILE A 61 -5.81 3.88 7.48
C ILE A 61 -6.38 5.15 8.15
N ASP A 62 -5.52 5.99 8.73
CA ASP A 62 -5.93 7.25 9.38
C ASP A 62 -6.66 8.18 8.40
N ASN A 63 -6.14 8.32 7.17
CA ASN A 63 -6.80 9.10 6.13
C ASN A 63 -8.16 8.50 5.73
N ALA A 64 -8.24 7.17 5.59
CA ALA A 64 -9.48 6.49 5.23
C ALA A 64 -10.56 6.61 6.31
N GLN A 65 -10.19 6.63 7.59
CA GLN A 65 -11.13 6.87 8.69
C GLN A 65 -11.86 8.22 8.53
N ILE A 66 -11.16 9.25 8.05
CA ILE A 66 -11.75 10.56 7.77
C ILE A 66 -12.56 10.52 6.49
N ARG A 67 -11.98 10.00 5.40
CA ARG A 67 -12.59 10.02 4.06
C ARG A 67 -13.85 9.16 3.94
N LEU A 68 -13.92 8.06 4.70
CA LEU A 68 -15.00 7.08 4.64
C LEU A 68 -15.94 7.16 5.85
N ALA A 69 -15.92 8.25 6.63
CA ALA A 69 -16.70 8.43 7.86
C ALA A 69 -18.17 7.99 7.71
N ASP A 70 -18.86 8.49 6.67
CA ASP A 70 -20.28 8.15 6.42
C ASP A 70 -20.53 6.64 6.22
N TYR A 71 -19.57 5.92 5.63
CA TYR A 71 -19.68 4.47 5.41
C TYR A 71 -19.31 3.67 6.66
N ILE A 72 -18.40 4.21 7.49
CA ILE A 72 -18.04 3.65 8.80
C ILE A 72 -19.23 3.73 9.74
N GLU A 73 -19.94 4.87 9.78
CA GLU A 73 -21.15 5.04 10.59
C GLU A 73 -22.25 4.03 10.21
N LYS A 74 -22.31 3.64 8.92
CA LYS A 74 -23.21 2.61 8.40
C LYS A 74 -22.71 1.18 8.62
N GLY A 75 -21.50 1.00 9.16
CA GLY A 75 -20.90 -0.31 9.38
C GLY A 75 -20.48 -1.05 8.11
N MET A 76 -20.30 -0.34 6.99
CA MET A 76 -20.02 -0.94 5.67
C MET A 76 -18.53 -1.20 5.41
N VAL A 77 -17.65 -0.85 6.35
CA VAL A 77 -16.19 -0.88 6.15
C VAL A 77 -15.50 -1.53 7.34
N THR A 78 -14.50 -2.36 7.07
CA THR A 78 -13.57 -2.85 8.08
C THR A 78 -12.14 -2.62 7.61
N PHE A 79 -11.38 -1.84 8.36
CA PHE A 79 -9.96 -1.60 8.12
C PHE A 79 -9.11 -2.69 8.74
N ILE A 80 -8.12 -3.18 8.00
CA ILE A 80 -7.19 -4.21 8.43
C ILE A 80 -5.78 -3.68 8.20
N GLU A 81 -5.11 -3.27 9.28
CA GLU A 81 -3.71 -2.86 9.25
C GLU A 81 -2.80 -4.10 9.14
N ASP A 82 -2.60 -4.60 7.93
CA ASP A 82 -1.74 -5.74 7.65
C ASP A 82 -1.32 -5.75 6.17
N ASN A 83 -0.27 -6.50 5.86
CA ASN A 83 0.10 -6.75 4.47
C ASN A 83 -0.92 -7.71 3.82
N PHE A 84 -1.37 -7.38 2.61
CA PHE A 84 -2.35 -8.20 1.86
C PHE A 84 -1.92 -9.66 1.64
N ARG A 85 -0.64 -10.01 1.82
CA ARG A 85 -0.20 -11.42 1.82
C ARG A 85 -0.92 -12.27 2.88
N ASN A 86 -1.39 -11.63 3.96
CA ASN A 86 -2.10 -12.26 5.07
C ASN A 86 -3.63 -12.24 4.87
N LEU A 87 -4.13 -11.75 3.73
CA LEU A 87 -5.54 -11.50 3.46
C LEU A 87 -6.46 -12.68 3.80
N SER A 88 -6.12 -13.89 3.32
CA SER A 88 -6.95 -15.07 3.57
C SER A 88 -7.07 -15.40 5.06
N ALA A 89 -5.97 -15.31 5.82
CA ALA A 89 -5.98 -15.56 7.25
C ALA A 89 -6.80 -14.50 8.00
N ARG A 90 -6.57 -13.21 7.69
CA ARG A 90 -7.28 -12.09 8.33
C ARG A 90 -8.78 -12.10 8.04
N LEU A 91 -9.19 -12.41 6.81
CA LEU A 91 -10.60 -12.55 6.45
C LEU A 91 -11.26 -13.74 7.16
N HIS A 92 -10.56 -14.87 7.26
CA HIS A 92 -11.07 -16.05 7.96
C HIS A 92 -11.25 -15.79 9.47
N GLU A 93 -10.33 -15.06 10.10
CA GLU A 93 -10.46 -14.61 11.50
C GLU A 93 -11.72 -13.76 11.73
N LEU A 94 -12.12 -12.98 10.73
CA LEU A 94 -13.34 -12.16 10.74
C LEU A 94 -14.60 -12.95 10.31
N GLY A 95 -14.47 -14.25 10.07
CA GLY A 95 -15.59 -15.12 9.67
C GLY A 95 -15.99 -15.01 8.20
N VAL A 96 -15.20 -14.32 7.37
CA VAL A 96 -15.44 -14.18 5.93
C VAL A 96 -14.93 -15.42 5.21
N LYS A 97 -15.83 -16.11 4.52
CA LYS A 97 -15.52 -17.36 3.79
C LYS A 97 -15.36 -17.16 2.30
N GLU A 98 -16.09 -16.20 1.74
CA GLU A 98 -16.15 -15.88 0.32
C GLU A 98 -16.24 -14.37 0.14
N ILE A 99 -15.75 -13.89 -1.01
CA ILE A 99 -15.82 -12.50 -1.43
C ILE A 99 -16.32 -12.45 -2.87
N ASP A 100 -17.04 -11.39 -3.23
CA ASP A 100 -17.55 -11.14 -4.57
C ASP A 100 -16.53 -10.48 -5.48
N GLY A 101 -15.53 -9.79 -4.93
CA GLY A 101 -14.46 -9.18 -5.70
C GLY A 101 -13.33 -8.61 -4.87
N ILE A 102 -12.19 -8.37 -5.53
CA ILE A 102 -11.00 -7.81 -4.91
C ILE A 102 -10.28 -6.88 -5.89
N CYS A 103 -9.79 -5.74 -5.40
CA CYS A 103 -8.93 -4.83 -6.14
C CYS A 103 -7.53 -4.73 -5.54
N TYR A 104 -6.54 -4.56 -6.43
CA TYR A 104 -5.15 -4.29 -6.10
C TYR A 104 -4.66 -3.11 -6.95
N ASP A 105 -4.32 -2.01 -6.31
CA ASP A 105 -3.58 -0.89 -6.88
C ASP A 105 -2.13 -0.96 -6.40
N LEU A 106 -1.31 -1.70 -7.16
CA LEU A 106 0.06 -2.00 -6.77
C LEU A 106 0.97 -0.81 -7.07
N GLY A 107 1.61 -0.28 -6.03
CA GLY A 107 2.55 0.81 -6.17
C GLY A 107 2.85 1.48 -4.84
N VAL A 108 3.30 2.71 -4.93
CA VAL A 108 3.48 3.61 -3.77
C VAL A 108 2.45 4.73 -3.85
N SER A 109 1.97 5.18 -2.70
CA SER A 109 1.01 6.28 -2.61
C SER A 109 1.71 7.64 -2.75
N SER A 110 0.96 8.68 -3.11
CA SER A 110 1.50 10.05 -3.20
C SER A 110 2.14 10.51 -1.89
N PRO A 111 1.52 10.31 -0.70
CA PRO A 111 2.18 10.64 0.57
C PRO A 111 3.51 9.91 0.77
N GLN A 112 3.63 8.64 0.37
CA GLN A 112 4.91 7.91 0.47
C GLN A 112 6.02 8.58 -0.36
N LEU A 113 5.68 9.17 -1.52
CA LEU A 113 6.62 9.88 -2.39
C LEU A 113 6.87 11.34 -1.97
N ASP A 114 5.84 12.03 -1.48
CA ASP A 114 5.86 13.47 -1.20
C ASP A 114 6.38 13.78 0.21
N GLU A 115 6.17 12.87 1.16
CA GLU A 115 6.73 12.98 2.50
C GLU A 115 8.19 12.58 2.52
N ARG A 116 9.06 13.58 2.60
CA ARG A 116 10.51 13.42 2.60
C ARG A 116 10.97 12.36 3.60
N GLU A 117 10.41 12.36 4.81
CA GLU A 117 10.78 11.47 5.91
C GLU A 117 10.46 9.99 5.64
N ARG A 118 9.73 9.67 4.55
CA ARG A 118 9.46 8.29 4.12
C ARG A 118 10.58 7.69 3.29
N GLY A 119 11.45 8.51 2.71
CA GLY A 119 12.65 8.04 2.00
C GLY A 119 12.42 7.34 0.66
N PHE A 120 11.21 7.36 0.09
CA PHE A 120 10.93 6.73 -1.22
C PHE A 120 11.42 7.57 -2.41
N SER A 121 11.58 8.88 -2.23
CA SER A 121 11.94 9.81 -3.29
C SER A 121 13.42 10.18 -3.24
N TYR A 122 14.10 10.06 -4.37
CA TYR A 122 15.50 10.50 -4.53
C TYR A 122 15.64 12.01 -4.81
N LYS A 123 14.53 12.74 -4.97
CA LYS A 123 14.55 14.16 -5.39
C LYS A 123 15.08 15.10 -4.31
N LYS A 124 15.03 14.70 -3.05
CA LYS A 124 15.45 15.48 -1.89
C LYS A 124 16.25 14.58 -0.96
N ASP A 125 17.18 15.18 -0.24
CA ASP A 125 17.89 14.49 0.84
C ASP A 125 16.90 14.05 1.93
N ALA A 126 17.01 12.80 2.38
CA ALA A 126 16.04 12.13 3.25
C ALA A 126 16.67 10.90 3.93
N PRO A 127 16.18 10.48 5.10
CA PRO A 127 16.52 9.16 5.64
C PRO A 127 16.18 8.06 4.64
N LEU A 128 17.07 7.08 4.49
CA LEU A 128 16.84 5.93 3.61
C LEU A 128 15.97 4.89 4.33
N ASP A 129 14.69 5.21 4.51
CA ASP A 129 13.72 4.35 5.19
C ASP A 129 13.03 3.38 4.21
N MET A 130 12.18 3.89 3.32
CA MET A 130 11.42 3.15 2.31
C MET A 130 10.47 2.06 2.84
N ARG A 131 10.19 2.01 4.15
CA ARG A 131 9.16 1.11 4.70
C ARG A 131 7.76 1.71 4.50
N MET A 132 6.84 0.87 4.02
CA MET A 132 5.41 1.18 4.05
C MET A 132 4.88 1.09 5.48
N ASN A 133 5.12 -0.03 6.16
CA ASN A 133 4.90 -0.20 7.60
C ASN A 133 6.12 0.28 8.39
N ARG A 134 6.00 1.39 9.12
CA ARG A 134 7.10 1.97 9.93
C ARG A 134 7.48 1.15 11.16
N GLU A 135 6.65 0.21 11.58
CA GLU A 135 6.94 -0.74 12.67
C GLU A 135 7.80 -1.92 12.20
N ALA A 136 7.96 -2.12 10.88
CA ALA A 136 8.83 -3.17 10.34
C ALA A 136 10.30 -2.88 10.68
N THR A 137 11.10 -3.88 11.06
CA THR A 137 12.45 -3.62 11.61
C THR A 137 13.52 -3.25 10.59
N LEU A 138 13.35 -3.63 9.32
CA LEU A 138 14.38 -3.53 8.29
C LEU A 138 14.16 -2.28 7.41
N THR A 139 15.06 -1.30 7.51
CA THR A 139 15.06 -0.12 6.63
C THR A 139 15.88 -0.35 5.35
N ALA A 140 15.67 0.49 4.33
CA ALA A 140 16.53 0.49 3.15
C ALA A 140 18.00 0.87 3.50
N TYR A 141 18.22 1.71 4.52
CA TYR A 141 19.54 2.02 5.06
C TYR A 141 20.25 0.76 5.55
N ASP A 142 19.55 -0.06 6.34
CA ASP A 142 20.09 -1.32 6.85
C ASP A 142 20.42 -2.26 5.70
N VAL A 143 19.54 -2.37 4.70
CA VAL A 143 19.77 -3.24 3.53
C VAL A 143 21.05 -2.86 2.80
N VAL A 144 21.22 -1.58 2.42
CA VAL A 144 22.39 -1.19 1.60
C VAL A 144 23.71 -1.20 2.37
N ASN A 145 23.69 -1.07 3.70
CA ASN A 145 24.90 -1.03 4.52
C ASN A 145 25.26 -2.35 5.19
N SER A 146 24.32 -3.28 5.35
CA SER A 146 24.57 -4.57 6.03
C SER A 146 24.58 -5.78 5.09
N TYR A 147 23.95 -5.70 3.91
CA TYR A 147 23.88 -6.86 3.02
C TYR A 147 25.17 -7.03 2.22
N GLY A 148 25.51 -8.29 1.95
CA GLY A 148 26.66 -8.62 1.11
C GLY A 148 26.45 -8.20 -0.36
N TYR A 149 27.55 -7.97 -1.08
CA TYR A 149 27.52 -7.58 -2.50
C TYR A 149 26.61 -8.48 -3.36
N HIS A 150 26.72 -9.80 -3.20
CA HIS A 150 25.93 -10.76 -3.98
C HIS A 150 24.42 -10.69 -3.68
N ASP A 151 24.04 -10.41 -2.44
CA ASP A 151 22.64 -10.23 -2.07
C ASP A 151 22.07 -8.95 -2.69
N LEU A 152 22.83 -7.86 -2.63
CA LEU A 152 22.45 -6.59 -3.28
C LEU A 152 22.31 -6.76 -4.79
N VAL A 153 23.27 -7.43 -5.46
CA VAL A 153 23.19 -7.75 -6.89
C VAL A 153 21.92 -8.54 -7.20
N ARG A 154 21.61 -9.57 -6.40
CA ARG A 154 20.40 -10.38 -6.56
C ARG A 154 19.13 -9.53 -6.46
N ILE A 155 19.03 -8.66 -5.45
CA ILE A 155 17.88 -7.76 -5.27
C ILE A 155 17.71 -6.86 -6.49
N PHE A 156 18.77 -6.19 -6.94
CA PHE A 156 18.66 -5.25 -8.04
C PHE A 156 18.34 -5.91 -9.39
N LEU A 157 18.88 -7.10 -9.66
CA LEU A 157 18.58 -7.86 -10.88
C LEU A 157 17.15 -8.42 -10.87
N SER A 158 16.70 -8.95 -9.73
CA SER A 158 15.38 -9.58 -9.62
C SER A 158 14.23 -8.57 -9.61
N MET A 159 14.41 -7.39 -9.02
CA MET A 159 13.32 -6.43 -8.82
C MET A 159 13.27 -5.31 -9.86
N VAL A 160 14.43 -4.83 -10.35
CA VAL A 160 14.48 -3.59 -11.15
C VAL A 160 14.72 -3.85 -12.64
N ARG A 161 15.05 -5.10 -13.02
CA ARG A 161 15.42 -5.49 -14.40
C ARG A 161 16.46 -4.56 -15.05
N ILE A 162 17.33 -3.94 -14.25
CA ILE A 162 18.41 -3.07 -14.73
C ILE A 162 19.62 -3.94 -15.08
N SER A 163 20.15 -3.78 -16.29
CA SER A 163 21.52 -4.23 -16.61
C SER A 163 22.52 -3.24 -16.03
N PHE A 164 23.20 -3.60 -14.94
CA PHE A 164 24.23 -2.74 -14.35
C PHE A 164 25.58 -2.94 -15.06
N PRO A 165 26.34 -1.85 -15.32
CA PRO A 165 27.79 -1.95 -15.40
C PRO A 165 28.33 -2.23 -13.99
N ASN A 166 29.09 -3.32 -13.81
CA ASN A 166 29.61 -3.84 -12.52
C ASN A 166 30.17 -2.80 -11.53
N LYS A 167 30.63 -1.63 -12.00
CA LYS A 167 31.28 -0.58 -11.21
C LYS A 167 30.36 0.14 -10.20
N SER A 168 29.04 0.20 -10.41
CA SER A 168 28.13 0.91 -9.49
C SER A 168 27.86 0.12 -8.20
N LEU A 169 27.74 -1.21 -8.32
CA LEU A 169 27.49 -2.09 -7.19
C LEU A 169 28.74 -2.29 -6.33
N GLU A 170 29.94 -2.31 -6.95
CA GLU A 170 31.18 -2.31 -6.19
C GLU A 170 31.34 -1.05 -5.33
N LYS A 171 30.89 0.11 -5.84
CA LYS A 171 30.93 1.36 -5.06
C LYS A 171 29.98 1.31 -3.87
N LEU A 172 28.79 0.74 -4.02
CA LEU A 172 27.85 0.56 -2.91
C LEU A 172 28.43 -0.35 -1.82
N SER A 173 28.99 -1.50 -2.20
CA SER A 173 29.60 -2.43 -1.23
C SER A 173 30.86 -1.88 -0.53
N LYS A 174 31.60 -0.96 -1.16
CA LYS A 174 32.85 -0.41 -0.62
C LYS A 174 32.67 0.89 0.16
N ARG A 175 31.53 1.59 0.03
CA ARG A 175 31.37 2.96 0.54
C ARG A 175 30.75 3.11 1.92
N GLY A 176 30.17 2.08 2.53
CA GLY A 176 29.57 2.10 3.88
C GLY A 176 29.09 3.50 4.32
N PHE A 177 27.83 3.83 4.02
CA PHE A 177 27.27 5.16 4.25
C PHE A 177 27.14 5.50 5.74
#